data_AF-A0A0M2PSI3-F1
#
_entry.id   AF-A0A0M2PSI3-F1
#
_cell.length_a   1.000
_cell.length_b   1.000
_cell.length_c   1.000
_cell.angle_alpha   90.00
_cell.angle_beta   90.00
_cell.angle_gamma   90.00
#
_symmetry.space_group_name_H-M   'P 1'
#
loop_
_entity.id
_entity.type
_entity.pdbx_description
1 polymer ?
#
loop_
_entity_poly.entity_id
_entity_poly.type
_entity_poly.pdbx_seq_one_letter_code
_entity_poly.pdbx_strand_id
1 'polypeptide(L)'
;MSISPITNPQGAAIAPASLQSDRQWWATQWIDLMNSYRFKKRLERGWIYARKGHVKSILFRDRKVIAKVQGTDPKPYHVSLWLTPLSDEDWQYVVNTLYQRAIFSAKLLAGEMPHNIEEVFSANGLRLFPFNLNDVHSRCNCPDKANPCKHVSAVYYLLGDRFGEDPFVLFQLRGRTREQILTALRQQRQQALGTADSSAALVVPEFHLDPQRYWAYGASLDPSLVVITSPTSGEGLLDVLGPIPLALDGEAGDYSDQQQAHLQGFLRQVYQTVSQQAMIQAMTQGQGKD
;
A
#
# COMPACT_ATOMS: atom_id res chain seq x y z
N MET A 1 -9.82 27.71 1.22
CA MET A 1 -9.19 27.53 -0.11
C MET A 1 -10.15 26.73 -0.97
N SER A 2 -10.74 27.37 -1.97
CA SER A 2 -11.73 26.78 -2.89
C SER A 2 -11.05 25.83 -3.87
N ILE A 3 -11.69 24.70 -4.16
CA ILE A 3 -11.21 23.71 -5.13
C ILE A 3 -12.03 23.89 -6.42
N SER A 4 -11.33 24.08 -7.54
CA SER A 4 -11.87 24.23 -8.90
C SER A 4 -12.42 22.90 -9.46
N PRO A 5 -13.36 22.93 -10.43
CA PRO A 5 -13.89 21.74 -11.06
C PRO A 5 -12.91 21.11 -12.06
N ILE A 6 -12.85 19.79 -12.11
CA ILE A 6 -12.11 19.03 -13.12
C ILE A 6 -12.96 18.98 -14.40
N THR A 7 -12.48 19.58 -15.48
CA THR A 7 -13.03 19.42 -16.83
C THR A 7 -12.04 18.68 -17.72
N ASN A 8 -12.50 17.61 -18.38
CA ASN A 8 -11.78 16.96 -19.49
C ASN A 8 -12.40 17.44 -20.83
N PRO A 9 -11.62 17.91 -21.83
CA PRO A 9 -12.17 18.67 -22.96
C PRO A 9 -12.62 17.83 -24.16
N GLN A 10 -12.88 16.53 -24.05
CA GLN A 10 -13.27 15.71 -25.20
C GLN A 10 -14.47 14.81 -24.88
N GLY A 11 -15.64 15.20 -25.38
CA GLY A 11 -16.87 14.42 -25.31
C GLY A 11 -16.77 13.16 -26.17
N ALA A 12 -16.46 12.03 -25.54
CA ALA A 12 -16.62 10.71 -26.14
C ALA A 12 -17.17 9.74 -25.09
N ALA A 13 -18.10 8.86 -25.52
CA ALA A 13 -18.70 7.85 -24.69
C ALA A 13 -17.67 6.77 -24.30
N ILE A 14 -17.40 6.60 -23.01
CA ILE A 14 -16.46 5.59 -22.51
C ILE A 14 -17.21 4.29 -22.22
N ALA A 15 -16.91 3.25 -23.00
CA ALA A 15 -17.33 1.87 -22.78
C ALA A 15 -16.66 1.27 -21.51
N PRO A 16 -17.25 0.25 -20.85
CA PRO A 16 -17.03 -0.02 -19.42
C PRO A 16 -15.79 -0.84 -19.02
N ALA A 17 -14.81 -1.10 -19.89
CA ALA A 17 -13.78 -2.12 -19.64
C ALA A 17 -12.35 -1.62 -19.33
N SER A 18 -12.00 -0.34 -19.50
CA SER A 18 -10.60 0.12 -19.47
C SER A 18 -10.14 0.84 -18.19
N LEU A 19 -10.94 0.90 -17.12
CA LEU A 19 -10.59 1.61 -15.88
C LEU A 19 -10.20 0.69 -14.71
N GLN A 20 -9.95 -0.60 -14.97
CA GLN A 20 -9.55 -1.56 -13.93
C GLN A 20 -8.02 -1.71 -13.77
N SER A 21 -7.18 -1.24 -14.70
CA SER A 21 -5.72 -1.52 -14.64
C SER A 21 -4.88 -0.56 -13.79
N ASP A 22 -5.37 0.64 -13.45
CA ASP A 22 -4.56 1.68 -12.76
C ASP A 22 -4.91 1.88 -11.29
N ARG A 23 -5.81 1.06 -10.72
CA ARG A 23 -6.17 1.20 -9.31
C ARG A 23 -5.20 0.44 -8.44
N GLN A 24 -4.74 1.12 -7.39
CA GLN A 24 -3.97 0.52 -6.33
C GLN A 24 -4.68 -0.72 -5.76
N TRP A 25 -3.94 -1.78 -5.47
CA TRP A 25 -4.52 -3.10 -5.13
C TRP A 25 -5.51 -3.05 -3.96
N TRP A 26 -5.25 -2.18 -2.96
CA TRP A 26 -6.10 -2.01 -1.79
C TRP A 26 -7.43 -1.30 -2.10
N ALA A 27 -7.44 -0.40 -3.08
CA ALA A 27 -8.67 0.21 -3.57
C ALA A 27 -9.53 -0.82 -4.29
N THR A 28 -8.90 -1.70 -5.07
CA THR A 28 -9.56 -2.84 -5.73
C THR A 28 -10.16 -3.81 -4.71
N GLN A 29 -9.42 -4.17 -3.66
CA GLN A 29 -9.94 -5.00 -2.56
C GLN A 29 -11.21 -4.41 -1.91
N TRP A 30 -11.24 -3.10 -1.67
CA TRP A 30 -12.44 -2.43 -1.16
C TRP A 30 -13.62 -2.53 -2.14
N ILE A 31 -13.38 -2.29 -3.43
CA ILE A 31 -14.43 -2.33 -4.46
C ILE A 31 -14.96 -3.76 -4.63
N ASP A 32 -14.08 -4.76 -4.59
CA ASP A 32 -14.45 -6.16 -4.67
C ASP A 32 -15.30 -6.59 -3.48
N LEU A 33 -14.96 -6.12 -2.27
CA LEU A 33 -15.81 -6.29 -1.08
C LEU A 33 -17.22 -5.74 -1.33
N MET A 34 -17.34 -4.55 -1.94
CA MET A 34 -18.65 -3.98 -2.26
C MET A 34 -19.40 -4.80 -3.33
N ASN A 35 -18.69 -5.29 -4.34
CA ASN A 35 -19.25 -6.05 -5.46
C ASN A 35 -19.62 -7.50 -5.12
N SER A 36 -19.05 -8.05 -4.04
CA SER A 36 -19.32 -9.41 -3.55
C SER A 36 -20.77 -9.63 -3.12
N TYR A 37 -21.55 -8.56 -2.90
CA TYR A 37 -22.86 -8.64 -2.29
C TYR A 37 -24.04 -8.83 -3.28
N ARG A 38 -25.13 -9.43 -2.80
CA ARG A 38 -26.39 -9.72 -3.52
C ARG A 38 -27.14 -8.50 -4.10
N PHE A 39 -26.67 -7.27 -3.89
CA PHE A 39 -27.34 -6.04 -4.28
C PHE A 39 -26.74 -5.37 -5.54
N LYS A 40 -26.19 -6.15 -6.48
CA LYS A 40 -25.56 -5.63 -7.72
C LYS A 40 -26.37 -4.53 -8.41
N LYS A 41 -27.66 -4.74 -8.67
CA LYS A 41 -28.54 -3.71 -9.30
C LYS A 41 -28.69 -2.43 -8.47
N ARG A 42 -28.63 -2.49 -7.14
CA ARG A 42 -28.71 -1.29 -6.28
C ARG A 42 -27.37 -0.55 -6.25
N LEU A 43 -26.27 -1.30 -6.20
CA LEU A 43 -24.91 -0.76 -6.25
C LEU A 43 -24.65 -0.07 -7.59
N GLU A 44 -25.07 -0.64 -8.71
CA GLU A 44 -25.01 -0.02 -10.04
C GLU A 44 -25.70 1.36 -10.06
N ARG A 45 -26.89 1.49 -9.44
CA ARG A 45 -27.56 2.80 -9.33
C ARG A 45 -26.76 3.78 -8.48
N GLY A 46 -26.16 3.32 -7.38
CA GLY A 46 -25.28 4.14 -6.55
C GLY A 46 -24.04 4.62 -7.31
N TRP A 47 -23.43 3.72 -8.09
CA TRP A 47 -22.30 4.04 -8.95
C TRP A 47 -22.63 5.09 -10.01
N ILE A 48 -23.77 4.95 -10.70
CA ILE A 48 -24.27 5.98 -11.63
C ILE A 48 -24.46 7.31 -10.90
N TYR A 49 -24.98 7.29 -9.66
CA TYR A 49 -25.16 8.49 -8.86
C TYR A 49 -23.84 9.19 -8.52
N ALA A 50 -22.81 8.42 -8.15
CA ALA A 50 -21.47 8.93 -7.90
C ALA A 50 -20.89 9.59 -9.15
N ARG A 51 -20.95 8.91 -10.31
CA ARG A 51 -20.45 9.42 -11.60
C ARG A 51 -21.16 10.67 -12.08
N LYS A 52 -22.44 10.83 -11.78
CA LYS A 52 -23.22 12.04 -12.11
C LYS A 52 -22.94 13.24 -11.19
N GLY A 53 -22.00 13.14 -10.25
CA GLY A 53 -21.64 14.26 -9.37
C GLY A 53 -22.73 14.61 -8.34
N HIS A 54 -23.55 13.62 -7.97
CA HIS A 54 -24.57 13.82 -6.93
C HIS A 54 -23.98 13.83 -5.52
N VAL A 55 -22.80 13.25 -5.31
CA VAL A 55 -22.08 13.39 -4.03
C VAL A 55 -21.42 14.77 -4.00
N LYS A 56 -21.91 15.65 -3.14
CA LYS A 56 -21.49 17.07 -3.07
C LYS A 56 -20.26 17.28 -2.20
N SER A 57 -20.10 16.47 -1.16
CA SER A 57 -18.93 16.54 -0.29
C SER A 57 -18.71 15.21 0.42
N ILE A 58 -17.46 14.86 0.67
CA ILE A 58 -17.03 13.79 1.56
C ILE A 58 -16.03 14.41 2.54
N LEU A 59 -16.25 14.18 3.83
CA LEU A 59 -15.42 14.67 4.91
C LEU A 59 -15.08 13.51 5.83
N PHE A 60 -13.80 13.37 6.17
CA PHE A 60 -13.34 12.44 7.19
C PHE A 60 -13.28 13.18 8.51
N ARG A 61 -14.04 12.70 9.51
CA ARG A 61 -14.01 13.23 10.88
C ARG A 61 -13.81 12.07 11.84
N ASP A 62 -12.70 12.11 12.56
CA ASP A 62 -12.28 11.05 13.48
C ASP A 62 -12.27 9.69 12.77
N ARG A 63 -13.15 8.77 13.18
CA ARG A 63 -13.28 7.40 12.67
C ARG A 63 -14.48 7.23 11.73
N LYS A 64 -15.02 8.34 11.22
CA LYS A 64 -16.26 8.36 10.42
C LYS A 64 -16.09 9.16 9.14
N VAL A 65 -16.73 8.67 8.08
CA VAL A 65 -16.94 9.39 6.84
C VAL A 65 -18.30 10.05 6.90
N ILE A 66 -18.36 11.35 6.66
CA ILE A 66 -19.59 12.13 6.55
C ILE A 66 -19.68 12.67 5.13
N ALA A 67 -20.76 12.37 4.44
CA ALA A 67 -20.99 12.82 3.07
C ALA A 67 -22.35 13.50 2.92
N LYS A 68 -22.41 14.45 1.99
CA LYS A 68 -23.65 15.09 1.53
C LYS A 68 -23.95 14.59 0.13
N VAL A 69 -25.12 13.99 -0.07
CA VAL A 69 -25.51 13.41 -1.36
C VAL A 69 -26.82 14.05 -1.81
N GLN A 70 -26.78 14.70 -2.96
CA GLN A 70 -27.96 15.25 -3.61
C GLN A 70 -28.87 14.11 -4.05
N GLY A 71 -30.11 14.13 -3.57
CA GLY A 71 -31.14 13.22 -4.03
C GLY A 71 -32.30 13.99 -4.64
N THR A 72 -33.51 13.46 -4.44
CA THR A 72 -34.76 14.06 -4.93
C THR A 72 -35.21 15.27 -4.12
N ASP A 73 -34.77 15.38 -2.86
CA ASP A 73 -35.08 16.51 -1.99
C ASP A 73 -34.18 17.72 -2.33
N PRO A 74 -34.69 18.96 -2.31
CA PRO A 74 -33.87 20.17 -2.45
C PRO A 74 -32.67 20.21 -1.49
N LYS A 75 -32.81 19.67 -0.27
CA LYS A 75 -31.72 19.56 0.71
C LYS A 75 -30.95 18.24 0.51
N PRO A 76 -29.61 18.27 0.40
CA PRO A 76 -28.81 17.05 0.31
C PRO A 76 -29.00 16.13 1.52
N TYR A 77 -29.07 14.83 1.26
CA TYR A 77 -29.10 13.80 2.29
C TYR A 77 -27.73 13.68 2.96
N HIS A 78 -27.74 13.39 4.26
CA HIS A 78 -26.56 13.14 5.07
C HIS A 78 -26.31 11.63 5.13
N VAL A 79 -25.10 11.23 4.76
CA VAL A 79 -24.61 9.86 4.84
C VAL A 79 -23.48 9.83 5.84
N SER A 80 -23.51 8.88 6.77
CA SER A 80 -22.41 8.59 7.69
C SER A 80 -22.00 7.14 7.55
N LEU A 81 -20.70 6.87 7.53
CA LEU A 81 -20.12 5.53 7.40
C LEU A 81 -18.95 5.38 8.36
N TRP A 82 -18.84 4.21 8.99
CA TRP A 82 -17.74 3.88 9.89
C TRP A 82 -17.47 2.38 9.90
N LEU A 83 -16.26 2.01 10.31
CA LEU A 83 -15.89 0.63 10.60
C LEU A 83 -15.84 0.43 12.11
N THR A 84 -15.89 -0.82 12.55
CA THR A 84 -15.55 -1.15 13.94
C THR A 84 -14.08 -0.83 14.17
N PRO A 85 -13.76 0.09 15.09
CA PRO A 85 -12.39 0.47 15.39
C PRO A 85 -11.67 -0.65 16.14
N LEU A 86 -10.36 -0.75 15.94
CA LEU A 86 -9.51 -1.59 16.76
C LEU A 86 -9.21 -0.88 18.09
N SER A 87 -9.00 -1.65 19.16
CA SER A 87 -8.66 -1.09 20.47
C SER A 87 -7.25 -0.47 20.46
N ASP A 88 -6.93 0.33 21.48
CA ASP A 88 -5.59 0.90 21.58
C ASP A 88 -4.51 -0.17 21.78
N GLU A 89 -4.86 -1.25 22.48
CA GLU A 89 -4.02 -2.43 22.69
C GLU A 89 -3.79 -3.21 21.37
N ASP A 90 -4.85 -3.45 20.60
CA ASP A 90 -4.75 -4.08 19.26
C ASP A 90 -3.77 -3.32 18.36
N TRP A 91 -3.87 -1.99 18.36
CA TRP A 91 -2.98 -1.14 17.59
C TRP A 91 -1.53 -1.22 18.06
N GLN A 92 -1.28 -1.41 19.36
CA GLN A 92 0.07 -1.57 19.89
C GLN A 92 0.70 -2.87 19.38
N TYR A 93 -0.05 -3.99 19.38
CA TYR A 93 0.42 -5.25 18.80
C TYR A 93 0.71 -5.12 17.29
N VAL A 94 -0.20 -4.51 16.54
CA VAL A 94 -0.02 -4.29 15.09
C VAL A 94 1.22 -3.44 14.81
N VAL A 95 1.43 -2.33 15.53
CA VAL A 95 2.60 -1.46 15.34
C VAL A 95 3.90 -2.20 15.65
N ASN A 96 3.92 -3.04 16.70
CA ASN A 96 5.08 -3.86 17.02
C ASN A 96 5.43 -4.82 15.87
N THR A 97 4.45 -5.52 15.29
CA THR A 97 4.65 -6.39 14.13
C THR A 97 5.07 -5.62 12.87
N LEU A 98 4.50 -4.42 12.64
CA LEU A 98 4.90 -3.55 11.52
C LEU A 98 6.35 -3.09 11.63
N TYR A 99 6.78 -2.77 12.85
CA TYR A 99 8.13 -2.29 13.12
C TYR A 99 9.20 -3.36 12.84
N GLN A 100 8.90 -4.63 13.10
CA GLN A 100 9.82 -5.76 12.87
C GLN A 100 10.21 -5.94 11.39
N ARG A 101 9.40 -5.45 10.44
CA ARG A 101 9.69 -5.53 9.01
C ARG A 101 9.86 -4.13 8.42
N ALA A 102 11.12 -3.71 8.25
CA ALA A 102 11.48 -2.36 7.79
C ALA A 102 10.78 -1.95 6.47
N ILE A 103 10.53 -2.91 5.57
CA ILE A 103 9.83 -2.68 4.30
C ILE A 103 8.40 -2.14 4.46
N PHE A 104 7.66 -2.59 5.49
CA PHE A 104 6.30 -2.12 5.74
C PHE A 104 6.30 -0.67 6.23
N SER A 105 7.22 -0.35 7.13
CA SER A 105 7.42 1.02 7.61
C SER A 105 7.81 1.96 6.46
N ALA A 106 8.71 1.52 5.56
CA ALA A 106 9.15 2.31 4.41
C ALA A 106 8.01 2.60 3.42
N LYS A 107 7.24 1.57 3.03
CA LYS A 107 6.07 1.74 2.13
C LYS A 107 5.01 2.66 2.74
N LEU A 108 4.69 2.49 4.03
CA LEU A 108 3.73 3.38 4.71
C LEU A 108 4.25 4.83 4.81
N LEU A 109 5.56 5.04 5.02
CA LEU A 109 6.15 6.37 4.98
C LEU A 109 6.04 7.02 3.60
N ALA A 110 6.15 6.21 2.53
CA ALA A 110 5.94 6.64 1.15
C ALA A 110 4.47 6.87 0.79
N GLY A 111 3.52 6.58 1.69
CA GLY A 111 2.08 6.71 1.41
C GLY A 111 1.51 5.53 0.61
N GLU A 112 2.21 4.39 0.59
CA GLU A 112 1.79 3.18 -0.12
C GLU A 112 1.34 2.09 0.86
N MET A 113 0.31 1.32 0.49
CA MET A 113 -0.11 0.16 1.28
C MET A 113 0.78 -1.06 0.94
N PRO A 114 1.49 -1.66 1.91
CA PRO A 114 2.25 -2.88 1.65
C PRO A 114 1.33 -4.05 1.25
N HIS A 115 1.65 -4.80 0.19
CA HIS A 115 0.84 -5.94 -0.27
C HIS A 115 0.54 -6.97 0.83
N ASN A 116 1.52 -7.22 1.72
CA ASN A 116 1.40 -8.19 2.80
C ASN A 116 0.94 -7.55 4.13
N ILE A 117 0.30 -6.38 4.07
CA ILE A 117 -0.18 -5.68 5.28
C ILE A 117 -1.18 -6.53 6.06
N GLU A 118 -2.07 -7.27 5.38
CA GLU A 118 -3.06 -8.13 6.04
C GLU A 118 -2.43 -9.29 6.82
N GLU A 119 -1.22 -9.74 6.47
CA GLU A 119 -0.50 -10.74 7.27
C GLU A 119 -0.15 -10.20 8.66
N VAL A 120 0.18 -8.90 8.74
CA VAL A 120 0.49 -8.23 10.02
C VAL A 120 -0.74 -8.20 10.91
N PHE A 121 -1.89 -7.85 10.36
CA PHE A 121 -3.14 -7.84 11.12
C PHE A 121 -3.55 -9.26 11.50
N SER A 122 -3.46 -10.21 10.56
CA SER A 122 -3.85 -11.61 10.78
C SER A 122 -2.98 -12.31 11.82
N ALA A 123 -1.67 -12.01 11.87
CA ALA A 123 -0.76 -12.52 12.90
C ALA A 123 -1.17 -12.12 14.33
N ASN A 124 -1.94 -11.03 14.46
CA ASN A 124 -2.48 -10.54 15.72
C ASN A 124 -3.97 -10.92 15.90
N GLY A 125 -4.54 -11.76 15.03
CA GLY A 125 -5.96 -12.12 15.06
C GLY A 125 -6.92 -11.02 14.61
N LEU A 126 -6.39 -9.99 13.95
CA LEU A 126 -7.10 -8.78 13.52
C LEU A 126 -7.19 -8.71 11.99
N ARG A 127 -7.90 -7.71 11.48
CA ARG A 127 -7.98 -7.40 10.04
C ARG A 127 -8.05 -5.90 9.81
N LEU A 128 -7.40 -5.41 8.76
CA LEU A 128 -7.50 -4.01 8.36
C LEU A 128 -8.73 -3.83 7.47
N PHE A 129 -8.88 -4.65 6.43
CA PHE A 129 -10.07 -4.66 5.58
C PHE A 129 -11.25 -5.35 6.27
N PRO A 130 -12.48 -4.88 6.05
CA PRO A 130 -13.67 -5.60 6.51
C PRO A 130 -13.81 -6.92 5.75
N PHE A 131 -14.31 -7.98 6.40
CA PHE A 131 -14.46 -9.29 5.77
C PHE A 131 -15.70 -9.34 4.87
N ASN A 132 -16.76 -8.68 5.32
CA ASN A 132 -18.03 -8.63 4.60
C ASN A 132 -18.65 -7.24 4.73
N LEU A 133 -19.67 -6.97 3.91
CA LEU A 133 -20.33 -5.66 3.89
C LEU A 133 -21.03 -5.30 5.22
N ASN A 134 -21.40 -6.27 6.05
CA ASN A 134 -22.05 -6.00 7.34
C ASN A 134 -21.07 -5.40 8.36
N ASP A 135 -19.76 -5.60 8.16
CA ASP A 135 -18.71 -4.98 8.96
C ASP A 135 -18.54 -3.48 8.62
N VAL A 136 -19.17 -3.02 7.53
CA VAL A 136 -19.22 -1.62 7.12
C VAL A 136 -20.54 -1.01 7.56
N HIS A 137 -20.51 -0.28 8.66
CA HIS A 137 -21.69 0.38 9.19
C HIS A 137 -21.96 1.68 8.44
N SER A 138 -23.23 1.90 8.09
CA SER A 138 -23.64 3.10 7.39
C SER A 138 -25.05 3.53 7.79
N ARG A 139 -25.30 4.83 7.69
CA ARG A 139 -26.59 5.45 7.95
C ARG A 139 -26.82 6.55 6.93
N CYS A 140 -28.04 6.64 6.41
CA CYS A 140 -28.50 7.74 5.57
C CYS A 140 -29.84 8.25 6.09
N ASN A 141 -30.09 9.56 6.00
CA ASN A 141 -31.36 10.16 6.39
C ASN A 141 -32.40 10.19 5.24
N CYS A 142 -32.19 9.44 4.16
CA CYS A 142 -33.13 9.36 3.06
C CYS A 142 -34.35 8.49 3.42
N PRO A 143 -35.50 8.64 2.72
CA PRO A 143 -36.70 7.86 2.99
C PRO A 143 -36.60 6.37 2.62
N ASP A 144 -35.53 5.95 1.94
CA ASP A 144 -35.28 4.53 1.62
C ASP A 144 -34.86 3.77 2.88
N LYS A 145 -35.63 2.73 3.23
CA LYS A 145 -35.37 1.86 4.40
C LYS A 145 -34.27 0.82 4.13
N ALA A 146 -33.85 0.62 2.89
CA ALA A 146 -32.78 -0.32 2.55
C ALA A 146 -31.41 0.23 2.96
N ASN A 147 -30.56 -0.63 3.51
CA ASN A 147 -29.16 -0.32 3.79
C ASN A 147 -28.25 -1.38 3.16
N PRO A 148 -27.34 -1.02 2.22
CA PRO A 148 -27.08 0.31 1.69
C PRO A 148 -28.19 0.81 0.74
N CYS A 149 -28.61 2.07 0.90
CA CYS A 149 -29.42 2.78 -0.08
C CYS A 149 -28.54 3.28 -1.23
N LYS A 150 -29.14 3.79 -2.32
CA LYS A 150 -28.36 4.33 -3.47
C LYS A 150 -27.36 5.42 -3.08
N HIS A 151 -27.66 6.22 -2.06
CA HIS A 151 -26.76 7.30 -1.60
C HIS A 151 -25.55 6.73 -0.84
N VAL A 152 -25.77 5.71 0.01
CA VAL A 152 -24.67 5.01 0.69
C VAL A 152 -23.78 4.31 -0.32
N SER A 153 -24.37 3.61 -1.30
CA SER A 153 -23.63 2.95 -2.38
C SER A 153 -22.79 3.92 -3.20
N ALA A 154 -23.29 5.14 -3.46
CA ALA A 154 -22.50 6.18 -4.14
C ALA A 154 -21.26 6.59 -3.32
N VAL A 155 -21.39 6.68 -2.00
CA VAL A 155 -20.26 6.99 -1.10
C VAL A 155 -19.28 5.83 -1.02
N TYR A 156 -19.74 4.58 -0.96
CA TYR A 156 -18.86 3.39 -0.99
C TYR A 156 -17.94 3.38 -2.20
N TYR A 157 -18.45 3.74 -3.38
CA TYR A 157 -17.66 3.78 -4.59
C TYR A 157 -16.59 4.88 -4.55
N LEU A 158 -16.97 6.10 -4.17
CA LEU A 158 -16.01 7.21 -4.06
C LEU A 158 -14.98 7.00 -2.96
N LEU A 159 -15.30 6.23 -1.91
CA LEU A 159 -14.31 5.82 -0.92
C LEU A 159 -13.24 4.92 -1.51
N GLY A 160 -13.57 4.04 -2.46
CA GLY A 160 -12.57 3.25 -3.18
C GLY A 160 -11.54 4.13 -3.87
N ASP A 161 -11.99 5.20 -4.55
CA ASP A 161 -11.10 6.17 -5.18
C ASP A 161 -10.24 6.90 -4.12
N ARG A 162 -10.83 7.32 -3.00
CA ARG A 162 -10.11 7.97 -1.88
C ARG A 162 -9.08 7.08 -1.22
N PHE A 163 -9.36 5.79 -1.05
CA PHE A 163 -8.38 4.86 -0.54
C PHE A 163 -7.21 4.74 -1.50
N GLY A 164 -7.46 4.72 -2.82
CA GLY A 164 -6.40 4.71 -3.83
C GLY A 164 -5.48 5.94 -3.76
N GLU A 165 -6.03 7.10 -3.41
CA GLU A 165 -5.25 8.34 -3.20
C GLU A 165 -4.44 8.32 -1.89
N ASP A 166 -5.03 7.83 -0.79
CA ASP A 166 -4.39 7.78 0.53
C ASP A 166 -4.79 6.51 1.31
N PRO A 167 -3.87 5.54 1.52
CA PRO A 167 -4.17 4.34 2.29
C PRO A 167 -4.45 4.62 3.77
N PHE A 168 -3.95 5.73 4.34
CA PHE A 168 -4.14 6.09 5.75
C PHE A 168 -5.59 6.36 6.13
N VAL A 169 -6.44 6.69 5.15
CA VAL A 169 -7.88 6.83 5.37
C VAL A 169 -8.48 5.54 5.93
N LEU A 170 -8.04 4.37 5.49
CA LEU A 170 -8.52 3.09 6.01
C LEU A 170 -8.07 2.85 7.45
N PHE A 171 -6.82 3.17 7.77
CA PHE A 171 -6.29 3.12 9.14
C PHE A 171 -7.06 4.08 10.06
N GLN A 172 -7.40 5.26 9.57
CA GLN A 172 -8.18 6.26 10.31
C GLN A 172 -9.58 5.73 10.64
N LEU A 173 -10.25 5.06 9.71
CA LEU A 173 -11.53 4.39 9.97
C LEU A 173 -11.39 3.26 11.00
N ARG A 174 -10.22 2.62 11.08
CA ARG A 174 -9.88 1.62 12.10
C ARG A 174 -9.36 2.20 13.41
N GLY A 175 -9.26 3.52 13.53
CA GLY A 175 -8.98 4.21 14.79
C GLY A 175 -7.59 4.81 14.94
N ARG A 176 -6.76 4.84 13.89
CA ARG A 176 -5.45 5.50 13.93
C ARG A 176 -5.19 6.40 12.74
N THR A 177 -4.79 7.62 13.04
CA THR A 177 -4.33 8.60 12.05
C THR A 177 -2.95 8.25 11.53
N ARG A 178 -2.58 8.84 10.38
CA ARG A 178 -1.24 8.74 9.81
C ARG A 178 -0.17 9.15 10.80
N GLU A 179 -0.36 10.28 11.47
CA GLU A 179 0.59 10.84 12.43
C GLU A 179 0.79 9.89 13.62
N GLN A 180 -0.28 9.29 14.12
CA GLN A 180 -0.20 8.33 15.22
C GLN A 180 0.60 7.07 14.82
N ILE A 181 0.34 6.50 13.65
CA ILE A 181 1.05 5.30 13.16
C ILE A 181 2.53 5.62 12.95
N LEU A 182 2.84 6.70 12.24
CA LEU A 182 4.23 7.06 11.94
C LEU A 182 5.00 7.45 13.20
N THR A 183 4.37 8.12 14.16
CA THR A 183 4.98 8.43 15.46
C THR A 183 5.27 7.17 16.25
N ALA A 184 4.32 6.24 16.32
CA ALA A 184 4.50 4.99 17.04
C ALA A 184 5.63 4.13 16.42
N LEU A 185 5.70 4.05 15.09
CA LEU A 185 6.80 3.37 14.39
C LEU A 185 8.17 4.01 14.65
N ARG A 186 8.24 5.35 14.71
CA ARG A 186 9.48 6.07 15.06
C ARG A 186 9.90 5.80 16.50
N GLN A 187 8.95 5.81 17.44
CA GLN A 187 9.23 5.53 18.85
C GLN A 187 9.75 4.11 19.05
N GLN A 188 9.16 3.10 18.39
CA GLN A 188 9.65 1.72 18.44
C GLN A 188 11.09 1.62 17.90
N ARG A 189 11.39 2.33 16.81
CA ARG A 189 12.76 2.39 16.25
C ARG A 189 13.75 3.04 17.20
N GLN A 190 13.37 4.15 17.82
CA GLN A 190 14.22 4.85 18.80
C GLN A 190 14.47 3.99 20.04
N GLN A 191 13.47 3.25 20.52
CA GLN A 191 13.63 2.34 21.65
C GLN A 191 14.61 1.21 21.32
N ALA A 192 14.47 0.58 20.15
CA ALA A 192 15.40 -0.47 19.71
C ALA A 192 16.84 0.04 19.51
N LEU A 193 17.00 1.27 19.00
CA LEU A 193 18.30 1.92 18.85
C LEU A 193 18.87 2.41 20.19
N GLY A 194 18.02 2.86 21.12
CA GLY A 194 18.42 3.33 22.45
C GLY A 194 18.76 2.21 23.43
N THR A 195 18.32 0.97 23.15
CA THR A 195 18.84 -0.24 23.81
C THR A 195 20.18 -0.71 23.26
N ALA A 196 20.60 -0.21 22.10
CA ALA A 196 21.98 -0.34 21.65
C ALA A 196 22.79 0.80 22.30
N ASP A 197 23.75 0.44 23.13
CA ASP A 197 24.60 1.33 23.92
C ASP A 197 24.97 2.63 23.18
N SER A 198 24.33 3.74 23.54
CA SER A 198 24.58 5.07 22.97
C SER A 198 25.88 5.72 23.50
N SER A 199 26.91 4.91 23.76
CA SER A 199 28.26 5.39 24.09
C SER A 199 29.32 5.06 23.05
N ALA A 200 28.99 4.31 22.00
CA ALA A 200 29.85 4.24 20.84
C ALA A 200 29.66 5.52 20.01
N ALA A 201 30.43 6.57 20.35
CA ALA A 201 30.74 7.60 19.37
C ALA A 201 31.09 6.88 18.07
N LEU A 202 30.36 7.20 16.99
CA LEU A 202 30.69 6.69 15.67
C LEU A 202 32.07 7.25 15.32
N VAL A 203 33.11 6.51 15.70
CA VAL A 203 34.43 6.63 15.10
C VAL A 203 34.18 6.21 13.67
N VAL A 204 33.84 7.16 12.81
CA VAL A 204 33.88 6.96 11.37
C VAL A 204 35.38 6.81 11.08
N PRO A 205 35.87 5.59 10.83
CA PRO A 205 37.25 5.42 10.45
C PRO A 205 37.46 6.26 9.19
N GLU A 206 38.60 6.94 9.10
CA GLU A 206 38.98 7.64 7.89
C GLU A 206 39.27 6.58 6.81
N PHE A 207 38.23 6.18 6.09
CA PHE A 207 38.29 5.15 5.07
C PHE A 207 38.79 5.77 3.78
N HIS A 208 40.04 5.48 3.43
CA HIS A 208 40.53 5.70 2.08
C HIS A 208 39.96 4.61 1.16
N LEU A 209 38.90 4.96 0.42
CA LEU A 209 38.34 4.08 -0.60
C LEU A 209 39.31 4.02 -1.78
N ASP A 210 39.92 2.86 -2.00
CA ASP A 210 40.64 2.55 -3.24
C ASP A 210 39.69 1.76 -4.17
N PRO A 211 39.18 2.35 -5.25
CA PRO A 211 38.26 1.69 -6.18
C PRO A 211 38.83 0.38 -6.76
N GLN A 212 40.15 0.27 -6.89
CA GLN A 212 40.78 -0.95 -7.43
C GLN A 212 40.76 -2.11 -6.43
N ARG A 213 40.59 -1.82 -5.14
CA ARG A 213 40.49 -2.82 -4.06
C ARG A 213 39.06 -3.07 -3.60
N TYR A 214 38.06 -2.44 -4.22
CA TYR A 214 36.67 -2.53 -3.79
C TYR A 214 36.12 -3.96 -3.73
N TRP A 215 36.52 -4.80 -4.69
CA TRP A 215 36.14 -6.22 -4.77
C TRP A 215 37.18 -7.17 -4.18
N ALA A 216 38.25 -6.64 -3.57
CA ALA A 216 39.33 -7.43 -3.00
C ALA A 216 39.10 -7.61 -1.50
N TYR A 217 38.71 -8.81 -1.11
CA TYR A 217 38.52 -9.15 0.30
C TYR A 217 39.85 -9.58 0.92
N GLY A 218 40.32 -8.84 1.94
CA GLY A 218 41.54 -9.18 2.70
C GLY A 218 41.36 -10.34 3.70
N ALA A 219 40.11 -10.72 3.96
CA ALA A 219 39.73 -11.86 4.78
C ALA A 219 38.42 -12.45 4.21
N SER A 220 38.17 -13.73 4.47
CA SER A 220 36.86 -14.32 4.15
C SER A 220 35.76 -13.57 4.89
N LEU A 221 34.65 -13.30 4.19
CA LEU A 221 33.47 -12.73 4.81
C LEU A 221 32.96 -13.68 5.91
N ASP A 222 32.50 -13.10 7.01
CA ASP A 222 31.84 -13.87 8.06
C ASP A 222 30.64 -14.63 7.45
N PRO A 223 30.62 -15.98 7.52
CA PRO A 223 29.53 -16.77 6.94
C PRO A 223 28.16 -16.41 7.50
N SER A 224 28.09 -15.88 8.73
CA SER A 224 26.84 -15.43 9.35
C SER A 224 26.26 -14.16 8.71
N LEU A 225 27.09 -13.36 8.05
CA LEU A 225 26.68 -12.14 7.34
C LEU A 225 26.23 -12.40 5.90
N VAL A 226 26.47 -13.60 5.38
CA VAL A 226 26.17 -13.98 4.00
C VAL A 226 24.98 -14.94 3.98
N VAL A 227 23.77 -14.39 3.94
CA VAL A 227 22.54 -15.17 3.78
C VAL A 227 22.15 -15.16 2.30
N ILE A 228 22.55 -16.20 1.56
CA ILE A 228 22.10 -16.45 0.19
C ILE A 228 20.87 -17.35 0.26
N THR A 229 19.74 -16.80 0.68
CA THR A 229 18.45 -17.50 0.62
C THR A 229 17.53 -16.79 -0.34
N SER A 230 16.73 -17.57 -1.07
CA SER A 230 15.65 -17.01 -1.86
C SER A 230 14.65 -16.31 -0.92
N PRO A 231 14.20 -15.09 -1.24
CA PRO A 231 13.24 -14.38 -0.42
C PRO A 231 11.95 -15.20 -0.31
N THR A 232 11.46 -15.39 0.92
CA THR A 232 10.22 -16.13 1.21
C THR A 232 8.96 -15.39 0.77
N SER A 233 9.08 -14.09 0.53
CA SER A 233 8.01 -13.18 0.08
C SER A 233 7.67 -13.30 -1.41
N GLY A 234 8.37 -14.13 -2.19
CA GLY A 234 8.17 -14.29 -3.63
C GLY A 234 8.65 -13.11 -4.49
N GLU A 235 8.91 -11.95 -3.90
CA GLU A 235 9.55 -10.78 -4.53
C GLU A 235 11.08 -10.94 -4.56
N GLY A 236 11.69 -10.91 -5.74
CA GLY A 236 13.14 -10.97 -5.94
C GLY A 236 13.83 -9.60 -5.81
N LEU A 237 15.18 -9.57 -5.80
CA LEU A 237 15.94 -8.31 -5.68
C LEU A 237 15.57 -7.28 -6.75
N LEU A 238 15.32 -7.73 -7.98
CA LEU A 238 14.92 -6.85 -9.09
C LEU A 238 13.52 -6.26 -8.90
N ASP A 239 12.62 -6.95 -8.20
CA ASP A 239 11.30 -6.42 -7.88
C ASP A 239 11.39 -5.33 -6.80
N VAL A 240 12.35 -5.47 -5.87
CA VAL A 240 12.66 -4.46 -4.84
C VAL A 240 13.31 -3.22 -5.44
N LEU A 241 14.27 -3.41 -6.36
CA LEU A 241 14.98 -2.31 -7.02
C LEU A 241 14.10 -1.58 -8.05
N GLY A 242 13.10 -2.28 -8.59
CA GLY A 242 12.16 -1.72 -9.55
C GLY A 242 12.76 -1.47 -10.94
N PRO A 243 12.06 -0.72 -11.80
CA PRO A 243 12.52 -0.38 -13.14
C PRO A 243 13.83 0.44 -13.12
N ILE A 244 14.80 0.04 -13.95
CA ILE A 244 16.06 0.78 -14.12
C ILE A 244 15.75 2.03 -14.97
N PRO A 245 16.06 3.24 -14.48
CA PRO A 245 15.91 4.45 -15.26
C PRO A 245 17.06 4.56 -16.26
N LEU A 246 16.80 4.25 -17.53
CA LEU A 246 17.81 4.30 -18.60
C LEU A 246 17.99 5.69 -19.23
N ALA A 247 17.36 6.73 -18.67
CA ALA A 247 17.51 8.10 -19.15
C ALA A 247 18.89 8.65 -18.73
N LEU A 248 19.89 8.44 -19.56
CA LEU A 248 21.15 9.18 -19.50
C LEU A 248 20.98 10.41 -20.39
N ASP A 249 21.16 11.58 -19.77
CA ASP A 249 21.35 12.89 -20.39
C ASP A 249 20.14 13.51 -21.10
N GLY A 250 19.25 14.14 -20.31
CA GLY A 250 18.63 15.44 -20.61
C GLY A 250 17.65 15.55 -21.79
N GLU A 251 17.63 14.60 -22.71
CA GLU A 251 16.65 14.49 -23.77
C GLU A 251 15.77 13.31 -23.42
N ALA A 252 14.50 13.58 -23.14
CA ALA A 252 13.45 12.57 -23.06
C ALA A 252 13.25 11.97 -24.47
N GLY A 253 14.27 11.28 -24.97
CA GLY A 253 14.18 10.45 -26.15
C GLY A 253 13.43 9.20 -25.77
N ASP A 254 12.21 9.09 -26.26
CA ASP A 254 11.39 7.92 -26.64
C ASP A 254 11.91 6.49 -26.32
N TYR A 255 12.48 6.25 -25.14
CA TYR A 255 12.81 4.92 -24.66
C TYR A 255 11.49 4.20 -24.42
N SER A 256 11.14 3.30 -25.32
CA SER A 256 9.86 2.60 -25.27
C SER A 256 9.83 1.67 -24.06
N ASP A 257 8.68 1.63 -23.37
CA ASP A 257 8.40 0.67 -22.29
C ASP A 257 8.79 -0.77 -22.66
N GLN A 258 8.77 -1.10 -23.96
CA GLN A 258 9.18 -2.38 -24.51
C GLN A 258 10.67 -2.69 -24.30
N GLN A 259 11.56 -1.70 -24.46
CA GLN A 259 13.00 -1.88 -24.26
C GLN A 259 13.32 -2.06 -22.77
N GLN A 260 12.65 -1.29 -21.91
CA GLN A 260 12.79 -1.44 -20.45
C GLN A 260 12.27 -2.79 -19.98
N ALA A 261 11.13 -3.26 -20.51
CA ALA A 261 10.61 -4.59 -20.25
C ALA A 261 11.55 -5.70 -20.74
N HIS A 262 12.17 -5.51 -21.91
CA HIS A 262 13.14 -6.46 -22.45
C HIS A 262 14.39 -6.57 -21.56
N LEU A 263 14.96 -5.42 -21.14
CA LEU A 263 16.10 -5.40 -20.24
C LEU A 263 15.76 -6.03 -18.88
N GLN A 264 14.61 -5.70 -18.30
CA GLN A 264 14.16 -6.33 -17.05
C GLN A 264 14.01 -7.85 -17.20
N GLY A 265 13.46 -8.32 -18.33
CA GLY A 265 13.34 -9.74 -18.64
C GLY A 265 14.71 -10.43 -18.68
N PHE A 266 15.68 -9.84 -19.36
CA PHE A 266 17.06 -10.34 -19.42
C PHE A 266 17.70 -10.38 -18.03
N LEU A 267 17.60 -9.30 -17.25
CA LEU A 267 18.16 -9.24 -15.91
C LEU A 267 17.56 -10.27 -14.97
N ARG A 268 16.24 -10.52 -15.05
CA ARG A 268 15.58 -11.58 -14.27
C ARG A 268 16.17 -12.95 -14.57
N GLN A 269 16.40 -13.26 -15.85
CA GLN A 269 17.00 -14.54 -16.25
C GLN A 269 18.44 -14.68 -15.73
N VAL A 270 19.25 -13.62 -15.86
CA VAL A 270 20.64 -13.61 -15.36
C VAL A 270 20.65 -13.79 -13.84
N TYR A 271 19.83 -13.03 -13.12
CA TYR A 271 19.78 -13.07 -11.66
C TYR A 271 19.41 -14.46 -11.15
N GLN A 272 18.39 -15.10 -11.74
CA GLN A 272 17.99 -16.46 -11.39
C GLN A 272 19.10 -17.49 -11.64
N THR A 273 19.79 -17.38 -12.77
CA THR A 273 20.84 -18.33 -13.15
C THR A 273 22.06 -18.19 -12.22
N VAL A 274 22.51 -16.95 -11.99
CA VAL A 274 23.64 -16.65 -11.11
C VAL A 274 23.32 -17.05 -9.67
N SER A 275 22.11 -16.77 -9.17
CA SER A 275 21.72 -17.15 -7.81
C SER A 275 21.68 -18.67 -7.63
N GLN A 276 21.17 -19.42 -8.63
CA GLN A 276 21.18 -20.88 -8.59
C GLN A 276 22.60 -21.45 -8.61
N GLN A 277 23.47 -20.93 -9.49
CA GLN A 277 24.86 -21.36 -9.55
C GLN A 277 25.62 -21.05 -8.25
N ALA A 278 25.43 -19.87 -7.68
CA ALA A 278 26.03 -19.48 -6.41
C ALA A 278 25.56 -20.40 -5.26
N MET A 279 24.28 -20.79 -5.24
CA MET A 279 23.75 -21.72 -4.24
C MET A 279 24.35 -23.12 -4.39
N ILE A 280 24.45 -23.64 -5.62
CA ILE A 280 25.11 -24.93 -5.90
C ILE A 280 26.59 -24.89 -5.48
N GLN A 281 27.30 -23.81 -5.80
CA GLN A 281 28.70 -23.63 -5.43
C GLN A 281 28.90 -23.55 -3.91
N ALA A 282 28.03 -22.82 -3.21
CA ALA A 282 28.05 -22.75 -1.75
C ALA A 282 27.80 -24.12 -1.09
N MET A 283 26.83 -24.89 -1.60
CA MET A 283 26.52 -26.23 -1.08
C MET A 283 27.64 -27.24 -1.32
N THR A 284 28.38 -27.12 -2.44
CA THR A 284 29.48 -28.02 -2.81
C THR A 284 30.80 -27.68 -2.12
N GLN A 285 31.08 -26.41 -1.85
CA GLN A 285 32.30 -26.00 -1.12
C GLN A 285 32.25 -26.32 0.39
N GLY A 286 31.06 -26.50 0.97
CA GLY A 286 30.89 -26.91 2.38
C GLY A 286 31.24 -28.37 2.69
N GLN A 287 31.46 -29.22 1.67
CA GLN A 287 31.70 -30.66 1.84
C GLN A 287 33.18 -31.08 1.77
N GLY A 288 34.12 -30.12 1.66
CA GLY A 288 35.53 -30.40 1.36
C GLY A 288 36.56 -30.05 2.43
N LYS A 289 36.16 -29.88 3.69
CA LYS A 289 37.09 -29.66 4.82
C LYS A 289 36.73 -30.55 6.01
N ASP A 290 37.19 -31.80 5.93
CA ASP A 290 37.56 -32.63 7.09
C ASP A 290 39.09 -32.80 7.08
#